data_AF-A0A419N3F3-F1
#
_entry.id   AF-A0A419N3F3-F1
#
_cell.length_a   1.000
_cell.length_b   1.000
_cell.length_c   1.000
_cell.angle_alpha   90.00
_cell.angle_beta   90.00
_cell.angle_gamma   90.00
#
_symmetry.space_group_name_H-M   'P 1'
#
loop_
_entity.id
_entity.type
_entity.pdbx_description
1 polymer ?
#
loop_
_entity_poly.entity_id
_entity_poly.type
_entity_poly.pdbx_seq_one_letter_code
_entity_poly.pdbx_strand_id
1 'polypeptide(L)' 'MDDLHMAVLLERIGLIAKLSTRVDCDAEEREVVAAWISEMASAANEELLKAIFNSNAPGKIH' A
#
# COMPACT_ATOMS: atom_id res chain seq x y z
N MET A 1 5.12 5.64 10.22
CA MET A 1 5.44 6.50 9.06
C MET A 1 4.71 7.83 9.16
N ASP A 2 5.17 8.89 8.48
CA ASP A 2 4.36 10.10 8.28
C ASP A 2 3.32 9.87 7.15
N ASP A 3 2.28 10.71 7.09
CA ASP A 3 1.19 10.59 6.11
C ASP A 3 1.72 10.65 4.65
N LEU A 4 2.85 11.33 4.45
CA LEU A 4 3.53 11.43 3.16
C LEU A 4 4.04 10.07 2.69
N HIS A 5 4.64 9.27 3.55
CA HIS A 5 5.11 7.94 3.18
C HIS A 5 3.95 7.00 2.80
N MET A 6 2.81 7.10 3.48
CA MET A 6 1.61 6.31 3.14
C MET A 6 1.05 6.70 1.77
N ALA A 7 0.98 8.00 1.47
CA ALA A 7 0.57 8.50 0.16
C ALA A 7 1.48 7.99 -0.97
N VAL A 8 2.80 8.01 -0.75
CA VAL A 8 3.80 7.49 -1.71
C VAL A 8 3.62 5.99 -1.94
N LEU A 9 3.33 5.22 -0.90
CA LEU A 9 3.13 3.77 -1.00
C LEU A 9 1.87 3.44 -1.83
N LEU A 10 0.76 4.15 -1.58
CA LEU A 10 -0.48 4.01 -2.34
C LEU A 10 -0.31 4.42 -3.81
N GLU A 11 0.40 5.52 -4.08
CA GLU A 11 0.71 5.96 -5.44
C GLU A 11 1.54 4.92 -6.19
N ARG A 12 2.54 4.32 -5.52
CA ARG A 12 3.38 3.26 -6.09
C ARG A 12 2.57 2.00 -6.43
N ILE A 13 1.67 1.56 -5.55
CA ILE A 13 0.75 0.44 -5.82
C ILE A 13 -0.09 0.73 -7.06
N GLY A 14 -0.69 1.92 -7.13
CA GLY A 14 -1.51 2.34 -8.27
C GLY A 14 -0.72 2.40 -9.59
N LEU A 15 0.52 2.89 -9.55
CA LEU A 15 1.39 2.96 -10.72
C LEU A 15 1.75 1.55 -11.22
N ILE A 16 2.13 0.63 -10.34
CA ILE A 16 2.50 -0.73 -10.71
C ILE A 16 1.30 -1.46 -11.33
N ALA A 17 0.11 -1.36 -10.74
CA ALA A 17 -1.12 -1.93 -11.29
C ALA A 17 -1.48 -1.35 -12.67
N LYS A 18 -1.25 -0.04 -12.87
CA LYS A 18 -1.52 0.62 -14.15
C LYS A 18 -0.51 0.21 -15.22
N LEU A 19 0.76 0.00 -14.86
CA LEU A 19 1.79 -0.41 -15.80
C LEU A 19 1.61 -1.88 -16.20
N SER A 20 1.31 -2.76 -15.24
CA SER A 20 1.12 -4.20 -15.51
C SER A 20 -0.11 -4.53 -16.34
N THR A 21 -1.07 -3.60 -16.44
CA THR A 21 -2.25 -3.73 -17.31
C THR A 21 -2.06 -3.07 -18.68
N ARG A 22 -0.97 -2.32 -18.89
CA ARG A 22 -0.67 -1.61 -20.14
C ARG A 22 0.51 -2.20 -20.93
N VAL A 23 1.35 -2.97 -20.26
CA VAL A 23 2.45 -3.73 -20.86
C VAL A 23 1.98 -5.14 -21.11
N ASP A 24 2.44 -5.76 -22.19
CA ASP A 24 2.24 -7.19 -22.43
C ASP A 24 3.07 -7.97 -21.41
N CYS A 25 2.47 -8.19 -20.23
CA CYS A 25 3.01 -9.09 -19.23
C CYS A 25 2.48 -10.50 -19.49
N ASP A 26 3.36 -11.49 -19.47
CA ASP A 26 2.96 -12.90 -19.47
C ASP A 26 2.32 -13.31 -18.13
N ALA A 27 1.91 -14.57 -18.02
CA ALA A 27 1.23 -15.05 -16.83
C ALA A 27 2.12 -15.04 -15.57
N GLU A 28 3.40 -15.35 -15.71
CA GLU A 28 4.38 -15.38 -14.61
C GLU A 28 4.67 -13.96 -14.14
N GLU A 29 4.90 -13.04 -15.07
CA GLU A 29 5.12 -11.62 -14.77
C GLU A 29 3.92 -11.00 -14.05
N ARG A 30 2.69 -11.35 -14.43
CA ARG A 30 1.48 -10.89 -13.75
C ARG A 30 1.36 -11.43 -12.33
N GLU A 31 1.77 -12.67 -12.09
CA GLU A 31 1.77 -13.28 -10.77
C GLU A 31 2.80 -12.59 -9.84
N VAL A 32 4.00 -12.29 -10.36
CA VAL A 32 5.01 -11.51 -9.64
C VAL A 32 4.51 -10.11 -9.30
N VAL A 33 3.88 -9.42 -10.24
CA VAL A 33 3.29 -8.10 -9.98
C VAL A 33 2.17 -8.19 -8.93
N ALA A 34 1.32 -9.20 -9.00
CA ALA A 34 0.25 -9.41 -8.03
C ALA A 34 0.82 -9.64 -6.61
N ALA A 35 1.90 -10.43 -6.50
CA ALA A 35 2.61 -10.64 -5.24
C ALA A 35 3.16 -9.33 -4.68
N TRP A 36 3.86 -8.53 -5.49
CA TRP A 36 4.38 -7.23 -5.07
C TRP A 36 3.29 -6.25 -4.62
N ILE A 37 2.19 -6.17 -5.38
CA ILE A 37 1.03 -5.35 -5.00
C ILE A 37 0.47 -5.80 -3.64
N SER A 38 0.34 -7.12 -3.43
CA SER A 38 -0.17 -7.69 -2.19
C SER A 38 0.72 -7.37 -0.98
N GLU A 39 2.04 -7.50 -1.14
CA GLU A 39 3.02 -7.18 -0.09
C GLU A 39 2.97 -5.70 0.30
N MET A 40 2.99 -4.79 -0.70
CA MET A 40 2.90 -3.36 -0.45
C MET A 40 1.56 -2.96 0.16
N ALA A 41 0.45 -3.56 -0.29
CA ALA A 41 -0.87 -3.30 0.27
C ALA A 41 -0.98 -3.79 1.72
N SER A 42 -0.37 -4.94 2.05
CA SER A 42 -0.32 -5.45 3.43
C SER A 42 0.45 -4.51 4.34
N ALA A 43 1.63 -4.04 3.90
CA ALA A 43 2.41 -3.05 4.64
C ALA A 43 1.65 -1.72 4.84
N ALA A 44 0.94 -1.25 3.80
CA ALA A 44 0.10 -0.05 3.89
C ALA A 44 -1.01 -0.22 4.93
N ASN A 45 -1.65 -1.40 4.94
CA ASN A 45 -2.77 -1.70 5.83
C ASN A 45 -2.34 -1.80 7.30
N GLU A 46 -1.20 -2.44 7.58
CA GLU A 46 -0.63 -2.50 8.94
C GLU A 46 -0.32 -1.09 9.49
N GLU A 47 0.28 -0.22 8.67
CA GLU A 47 0.59 1.15 9.08
C GLU A 47 -0.68 2.00 9.26
N LEU A 48 -1.69 1.82 8.40
CA LEU A 48 -2.99 2.48 8.54
C LEU A 48 -3.67 2.08 9.85
N LEU A 49 -3.68 0.79 10.18
CA LEU A 49 -4.23 0.30 11.45
C LEU A 49 -3.49 0.92 12.64
N LYS A 50 -2.14 0.94 12.62
CA LYS A 50 -1.35 1.62 13.67
C LYS A 50 -1.71 3.09 13.79
N ALA A 51 -1.87 3.81 12.67
CA ALA A 51 -2.26 5.22 12.67
C ALA A 51 -3.63 5.43 13.32
N ILE A 52 -4.64 4.63 12.93
CA ILE A 52 -6.00 4.67 13.48
C ILE A 52 -6.02 4.37 14.98
N PHE A 53 -5.29 3.36 15.44
CA PHE A 53 -5.25 3.03 16.86
C PHE A 53 -4.45 4.05 17.68
N ASN A 54 -3.39 4.63 17.13
CA ASN A 54 -2.62 5.69 17.77
C ASN A 54 -3.36 7.04 17.85
N SER A 55 -4.29 7.31 16.92
CA SER A 55 -5.20 8.46 16.99
C SER A 55 -6.35 8.24 17.97
N ASN A 56 -6.77 6.99 18.18
CA ASN A 56 -7.90 6.61 19.03
C ASN A 56 -7.50 6.15 20.44
N ALA A 57 -6.22 6.29 20.83
CA ALA A 57 -5.76 5.90 22.17
C ALA A 57 -6.44 6.74 23.27
N PRO A 58 -7.03 6.11 24.31
CA PRO A 58 -7.65 6.83 25.42
C PRO A 58 -6.57 7.62 26.17
N GLY A 59 -6.61 8.95 26.06
CA GLY A 59 -5.63 9.87 26.64
C GLY A 59 -5.23 11.03 25.72
N LYS A 60 -5.52 10.97 24.42
CA LYS A 60 -5.45 12.14 23.51
C LYS A 60 -6.81 12.80 23.38
N ILE A 61 -7.30 13.35 24.49
CA ILE A 61 -8.37 14.34 24.46
C ILE A 61 -7.67 15.67 24.21
N HIS A 62 -7.92 16.29 23.06
CA HIS A 62 -7.63 17.71 22.86
C HIS A 62 -8.66 18.54 23.62
#